data_AF-T5LPL9-F1
#
_entry.id   AF-T5LPL9-F1
#
_cell.length_a   1.000
_cell.length_b   1.000
_cell.length_c   1.000
_cell.angle_alpha   90.00
_cell.angle_beta   90.00
_cell.angle_gamma   90.00
#
_symmetry.space_group_name_H-M   'P 1'
#
loop_
_entity.id
_entity.type
_entity.pdbx_description
1 polymer ?
#
loop_
_entity_poly.entity_id
_entity_poly.type
_entity_poly.pdbx_seq_one_letter_code
_entity_poly.pdbx_strand_id
1 'polypeptide(L)'
;MRRFVLLDHVCRVCYGRLVAEISVEGKRTGKVRCSDCGLEESGGYRALCCCGLKLRNGKDAGFRCVLNLDITPEMPAEIIVKHVDE
;
A
#
# COMPACT_ATOMS: atom_id res chain seq x y z
N MET A 1 -23.31 -4.04 -1.61
CA MET A 1 -22.45 -4.13 -0.41
C MET A 1 -21.01 -4.08 -0.89
N ARG A 2 -20.17 -3.16 -0.40
CA ARG A 2 -18.76 -3.09 -0.81
C ARG A 2 -17.95 -4.08 0.01
N ARG A 3 -17.05 -4.82 -0.63
CA ARG A 3 -16.13 -5.76 0.01
C ARG A 3 -14.71 -5.30 -0.20
N PHE A 4 -13.87 -5.49 0.80
CA PHE A 4 -12.48 -5.04 0.79
C PHE A 4 -11.56 -6.17 1.20
N VAL A 5 -10.35 -6.20 0.62
CA VAL A 5 -9.28 -7.13 0.99
C VAL A 5 -8.02 -6.34 1.34
N LEU A 6 -7.33 -6.74 2.40
CA LEU A 6 -6.02 -6.17 2.76
C LEU A 6 -4.99 -6.49 1.66
N LEU A 7 -4.09 -5.54 1.43
CA LEU A 7 -2.99 -5.63 0.48
C LEU A 7 -1.66 -5.52 1.21
N ASP A 8 -0.61 -6.14 0.68
CA ASP A 8 0.77 -6.04 1.18
C ASP A 8 1.48 -4.73 0.82
N HIS A 9 0.75 -3.63 1.01
CA HIS A 9 1.16 -2.30 0.63
C HIS A 9 0.73 -1.29 1.69
N VAL A 10 1.56 -0.27 1.90
CA VAL A 10 1.31 0.78 2.87
C VAL A 10 1.13 2.13 2.21
N CYS A 11 0.29 2.97 2.81
CA CYS A 11 -0.04 4.29 2.31
C CYS A 11 1.19 5.22 2.33
N ARG A 12 1.41 5.94 1.23
CA ARG A 12 2.47 6.95 1.13
C ARG A 12 2.31 8.17 2.05
N VAL A 13 1.16 8.31 2.70
CA VAL A 13 0.82 9.47 3.54
C VAL A 13 0.96 9.14 5.01
N CYS A 14 0.37 8.03 5.47
CA CYS A 14 0.32 7.67 6.89
C CYS A 14 0.97 6.34 7.23
N TYR A 15 1.54 5.62 6.25
CA TYR A 15 2.11 4.28 6.41
C TYR A 15 1.13 3.18 6.90
N GLY A 16 -0.17 3.50 6.97
CA GLY A 16 -1.24 2.54 7.23
C GLY A 16 -1.46 1.55 6.09
N ARG A 17 -2.21 0.47 6.34
CA ARG A 17 -2.44 -0.58 5.34
C ARG A 17 -3.36 -0.11 4.21
N LEU A 18 -3.16 -0.68 3.02
CA LEU A 18 -4.06 -0.47 1.89
C LEU A 18 -5.04 -1.64 1.76
N VAL A 19 -6.27 -1.30 1.36
CA VAL A 19 -7.30 -2.27 0.98
C VAL A 19 -7.69 -2.06 -0.48
N ALA A 20 -7.93 -3.15 -1.21
CA ALA A 20 -8.56 -3.10 -2.53
C ALA A 20 -10.06 -3.38 -2.40
N GLU A 21 -10.88 -2.60 -3.11
CA GLU A 21 -12.27 -2.97 -3.31
C GLU A 21 -12.36 -4.17 -4.27
N ILE A 22 -13.21 -5.12 -3.92
CA ILE A 22 -13.49 -6.31 -4.71
C ILE A 22 -14.99 -6.43 -5.01
N SER A 23 -15.31 -7.01 -6.17
CA SER A 23 -16.67 -7.37 -6.56
C SER A 23 -17.23 -8.48 -5.66
N VAL A 24 -18.53 -8.78 -5.81
CA VAL A 24 -19.17 -9.87 -5.06
C VAL A 24 -18.56 -11.23 -5.39
N GLU A 25 -18.03 -11.40 -6.60
CA GLU A 25 -17.27 -12.55 -7.09
C GLU A 25 -15.78 -12.51 -6.71
N GLY A 26 -15.35 -11.52 -5.92
CA GLY A 26 -13.97 -11.42 -5.42
C GLY A 26 -12.96 -10.78 -6.37
N LYS A 27 -13.38 -10.20 -7.50
CA LYS A 27 -12.47 -9.55 -8.46
C LYS A 27 -12.14 -8.12 -8.04
N ARG A 28 -10.86 -7.72 -8.09
CA ARG A 28 -10.45 -6.34 -7.79
C ARG A 28 -11.09 -5.36 -8.78
N THR A 29 -11.69 -4.28 -8.26
CA THR A 29 -12.34 -3.25 -9.08
C THR A 29 -11.36 -2.18 -9.59
N GLY A 30 -10.11 -2.21 -9.11
CA GLY A 30 -9.09 -1.20 -9.41
C GLY A 30 -9.09 0.00 -8.46
N LYS A 31 -10.08 0.09 -7.56
CA LYS A 31 -10.13 1.08 -6.47
C LYS A 31 -9.34 0.59 -5.26
N VAL A 32 -8.51 1.46 -4.72
CA VAL A 32 -7.72 1.21 -3.51
C VAL A 32 -7.93 2.34 -2.52
N ARG A 33 -7.99 1.98 -1.24
CA ARG A 33 -8.18 2.90 -0.12
C ARG A 33 -7.16 2.59 0.98
N CYS A 34 -6.72 3.60 1.71
CA CYS A 34 -6.02 3.38 2.98
C CYS A 34 -7.02 3.06 4.10
N SER A 35 -6.81 1.98 4.85
CA SER A 35 -7.69 1.59 5.97
C SER A 35 -7.69 2.61 7.11
N ASP A 36 -6.63 3.41 7.21
CA ASP A 36 -6.36 4.23 8.39
C ASP A 36 -6.68 5.70 8.12
N CYS A 37 -6.02 6.34 7.14
CA CYS A 37 -6.29 7.75 6.80
C CYS A 37 -7.46 7.94 5.83
N GLY A 38 -7.97 6.86 5.24
CA GLY A 38 -9.15 6.89 4.37
C GLY A 38 -8.93 7.44 2.95
N LEU A 39 -7.72 7.87 2.58
CA LEU A 39 -7.42 8.33 1.22
C LEU A 39 -7.73 7.22 0.19
N GLU A 40 -8.32 7.59 -0.95
CA GLU A 40 -8.74 6.67 -2.00
C GLU A 40 -8.16 7.07 -3.36
N GLU A 41 -7.79 6.08 -4.16
CA GLU A 41 -7.29 6.25 -5.51
C GLU A 41 -7.80 5.15 -6.45
N SER A 42 -7.81 5.45 -7.75
CA SER A 42 -8.09 4.47 -8.81
C SER A 42 -6.79 4.11 -9.55
N GLY A 43 -6.75 2.92 -10.15
CA GLY A 43 -5.55 2.45 -10.88
C GLY A 43 -4.66 1.50 -10.07
N GLY A 44 -5.19 0.93 -8.98
CA GLY A 44 -4.50 -0.06 -8.16
C GLY A 44 -3.58 0.56 -7.10
N TYR A 45 -2.83 -0.31 -6.40
CA TYR A 45 -2.16 0.10 -5.16
C TYR A 45 -1.05 1.12 -5.36
N ARG A 46 -0.33 1.10 -6.50
CA ARG A 46 0.81 2.02 -6.74
C ARG A 46 0.38 3.49 -6.79
N ALA A 47 -0.89 3.78 -7.07
CA ALA A 47 -1.40 5.15 -7.03
C ALA A 47 -1.34 5.76 -5.62
N LEU A 48 -1.48 4.92 -4.57
CA LEU A 48 -1.58 5.34 -3.17
C LEU A 48 -0.44 4.82 -2.27
N CYS A 49 0.33 3.85 -2.75
CA CYS A 49 1.37 3.15 -1.99
C CYS A 49 2.74 3.84 -2.07
N CYS A 50 3.57 3.67 -1.04
CA CYS A 50 5.00 4.02 -1.10
C CYS A 50 5.73 3.40 -2.30
N CYS A 51 5.33 2.21 -2.75
CA CYS A 51 5.88 1.52 -3.94
C CYS A 51 5.73 2.29 -5.26
N GLY A 52 4.82 3.27 -5.32
CA GLY A 52 4.61 4.11 -6.49
C GLY A 52 5.14 5.53 -6.32
N LEU A 53 5.88 5.82 -5.25
CA LEU A 53 6.49 7.13 -5.05
C LEU A 53 7.48 7.42 -6.18
N LYS A 54 7.41 8.66 -6.66
CA LYS A 54 8.29 9.20 -7.68
C LYS A 54 9.05 10.40 -7.13
N LEU A 55 10.31 10.52 -7.53
CA LEU A 55 11.09 11.73 -7.33
C LEU A 55 10.51 12.88 -8.17
N ARG A 56 10.93 14.12 -7.89
CA ARG A 56 10.47 15.31 -8.65
C ARG A 56 10.73 15.22 -10.17
N ASN A 57 11.75 14.46 -10.57
CA ASN A 57 12.08 14.20 -11.98
C ASN A 57 11.26 13.05 -12.59
N GLY A 58 10.28 12.50 -11.89
CA GLY A 58 9.41 11.42 -12.35
C GLY A 58 9.99 10.01 -12.24
N LYS A 59 11.25 9.85 -11.82
CA LYS A 59 11.86 8.52 -11.60
C LYS A 59 11.24 7.82 -10.38
N ASP A 60 11.23 6.49 -10.39
CA ASP A 60 10.85 5.68 -9.23
C ASP A 60 11.75 6.03 -8.03
N ALA A 61 11.16 6.20 -6.86
CA ALA A 61 11.88 6.63 -5.65
C ALA A 61 12.56 5.47 -4.89
N GLY A 62 12.55 4.24 -5.43
CA GLY A 62 13.26 3.10 -4.85
C GLY A 62 12.58 2.48 -3.62
N PHE A 63 11.43 2.97 -3.16
CA PHE A 63 10.77 2.39 -1.99
C PHE A 63 9.94 1.15 -2.33
N ARG A 64 10.05 0.09 -1.53
CA ARG A 64 9.25 -1.15 -1.67
C ARG A 64 8.67 -1.59 -0.33
N CYS A 65 7.40 -1.98 -0.37
CA CYS A 65 6.77 -2.68 0.75
C CYS A 65 7.29 -4.12 0.78
N VAL A 66 7.78 -4.55 1.93
CA VAL A 66 8.32 -5.89 2.16
C VAL A 66 7.79 -6.43 3.47
N LEU A 67 7.81 -7.76 3.62
CA LEU A 67 7.49 -8.41 4.89
C LEU A 67 8.49 -7.97 5.97
N ASN A 68 7.97 -7.62 7.14
CA ASN A 68 8.76 -7.43 8.34
C ASN A 68 9.10 -8.82 8.91
N LEU A 69 10.37 -9.18 8.88
CA LEU A 69 10.84 -10.47 9.41
C LEU A 69 11.13 -10.42 10.92
N ASP A 70 11.21 -9.22 11.48
CA ASP A 70 11.60 -8.97 12.87
C ASP A 70 10.48 -8.19 13.57
N ILE A 71 9.30 -8.80 13.65
CA ILE A 71 8.13 -8.20 14.31
C ILE A 71 8.35 -8.16 15.82
N THR A 72 8.27 -6.97 16.40
CA THR A 72 8.34 -6.76 17.86
C THR A 72 7.18 -5.88 18.32
N PRO A 73 6.89 -5.77 19.63
CA PRO A 73 5.87 -4.84 20.13
C PRO A 73 6.14 -3.37 19.76
N GLU A 74 7.41 -2.97 19.62
CA GLU A 74 7.83 -1.62 19.23
C GLU A 74 7.71 -1.40 17.72
N MET A 75 7.79 -2.47 16.92
CA MET A 75 7.61 -2.45 15.47
C MET A 75 6.64 -3.58 15.04
N PRO A 76 5.33 -3.43 15.35
CA PRO A 76 4.37 -4.52 15.18
C PRO A 76 3.88 -4.69 13.73
N ALA A 77 4.20 -3.73 12.85
CA ALA A 77 3.75 -3.76 11.47
C ALA A 77 4.28 -4.98 10.73
N GLU A 78 3.39 -5.77 10.12
CA GLU A 78 3.77 -6.96 9.36
C GLU A 78 4.42 -6.59 8.01
N ILE A 79 4.09 -5.42 7.47
CA ILE A 79 4.67 -4.90 6.24
C ILE A 79 5.36 -3.57 6.53
N ILE A 80 6.63 -3.47 6.14
CA ILE A 80 7.47 -2.27 6.28
C ILE A 80 7.90 -1.76 4.90
N VAL A 81 8.41 -0.53 4.87
CA VAL A 81 8.99 0.07 3.66
C VAL A 81 10.51 0.02 3.75
N LYS A 82 11.16 -0.52 2.73
CA LYS A 82 12.61 -0.42 2.55
C LYS A 82 12.92 0.39 1.29
N HIS A 83 14.00 1.15 1.32
CA HIS A 83 14.62 1.63 0.10
C HIS A 83 15.38 0.46 -0.52
N VAL A 84 15.15 0.19 -1.79
CA VAL A 84 15.93 -0.77 -2.58
C VAL A 84 16.69 0.04 -3.62
N ASP A 85 18.01 -0.14 -3.63
CA ASP A 85 18.83 0.34 -4.72
C ASP A 85 18.61 -0.61 -5.91
N GLU A 86 18.41 -0.05 -7.11
CA GLU A 86 18.31 -0.84 -8.36
C GLU A 86 19.61 -1.60 -8.67
#